data_AF-A0A8B3NG35-F1
#
_entry.id   AF-A0A8B3NG35-F1
#
_cell.length_a   1.000
_cell.length_b   1.000
_cell.length_c   1.000
_cell.angle_alpha   90.00
_cell.angle_beta   90.00
_cell.angle_gamma   90.00
#
_symmetry.space_group_name_H-M   'P 1'
#
loop_
_entity.id
_entity.type
_entity.pdbx_description
1 polymer ?
#
loop_
_entity_poly.entity_id
_entity_poly.type
_entity_poly.pdbx_seq_one_letter_code
_entity_poly.pdbx_strand_id
1 'polypeptide(L)'
;MQTEFLMPFAEDGHAEGDPPTRAEIAFDDAIDRFLFSLWKCTLPDVDITFELPLTLEGLRKFRPAFQLDAERRDKLVRSIADAAAAAVRRLPPTYNPGMIIVCMSAATIIVQHWAEDNPERATHHPHRIEDARMYVKMLERDLHNFCDYAWLQQRKAQRQREVVRSMLTAPDGFGVDQVAA
;
A
#
# COMPACT_ATOMS: atom_id res chain seq x y z
N MET A 1 -1.12 -54.73 -36.74
CA MET A 1 -0.41 -54.43 -35.48
C MET A 1 -0.53 -52.93 -35.23
N GLN A 2 -1.54 -52.54 -34.45
CA GLN A 2 -1.66 -51.18 -33.93
C GLN A 2 -0.90 -51.17 -32.60
N THR A 3 0.16 -50.36 -32.52
CA THR A 3 0.84 -50.06 -31.27
C THR A 3 -0.04 -49.07 -30.50
N GLU A 4 -0.90 -49.59 -29.63
CA GLU A 4 -1.52 -48.79 -28.59
C GLU A 4 -0.41 -48.26 -27.68
N PHE A 5 -0.27 -46.94 -27.65
CA PHE A 5 0.63 -46.26 -26.74
C PHE A 5 0.02 -46.34 -25.34
N LEU A 6 0.34 -47.43 -24.64
CA LEU A 6 -0.03 -47.65 -23.24
C LEU A 6 0.73 -46.62 -22.41
N MET A 7 0.11 -45.47 -22.14
CA MET A 7 0.58 -44.55 -21.10
C MET A 7 0.56 -45.34 -19.79
N PRO A 8 1.71 -45.57 -19.14
CA PRO A 8 1.69 -46.14 -17.81
C PRO A 8 0.98 -45.11 -16.94
N PHE A 9 -0.17 -45.51 -16.42
CA PHE A 9 -0.84 -44.80 -15.34
C PHE A 9 0.23 -44.46 -14.31
N ALA A 10 0.49 -43.17 -14.14
CA ALA A 10 1.24 -42.69 -13.00
C ALA A 10 0.41 -43.07 -11.77
N GLU A 11 0.75 -44.20 -11.16
CA GLU A 11 0.40 -44.55 -9.79
C GLU A 11 1.17 -43.63 -8.84
N ASP A 12 0.99 -42.32 -8.97
CA ASP A 12 1.45 -41.36 -7.97
C ASP A 12 0.21 -40.91 -7.22
N GLY A 13 0.11 -41.37 -5.98
CA GLY A 13 -0.96 -41.08 -5.01
C GLY A 13 -1.03 -39.61 -4.59
N HIS A 14 -1.15 -38.71 -5.56
CA HIS A 14 -1.69 -37.39 -5.33
C HIS A 14 -3.19 -37.58 -5.17
N ALA A 15 -3.64 -37.62 -3.91
CA ALA A 15 -5.00 -37.18 -3.62
C ALA A 15 -5.14 -35.82 -4.31
N GLU A 16 -5.90 -35.81 -5.41
CA GLU A 16 -6.32 -34.60 -6.10
C GLU A 16 -7.08 -33.80 -5.05
N GLY A 17 -6.37 -32.91 -4.36
CA GLY A 17 -6.95 -32.08 -3.32
C GLY A 17 -8.10 -31.32 -3.95
N ASP A 18 -9.22 -31.21 -3.22
CA ASP A 18 -10.38 -30.48 -3.71
C ASP A 18 -9.92 -29.13 -4.30
N PRO A 19 -10.41 -28.77 -5.50
CA PRO A 19 -10.00 -27.52 -6.13
C PRO A 19 -10.28 -26.35 -5.16
N PRO A 20 -9.37 -25.35 -5.10
CA PRO A 20 -9.45 -24.28 -4.13
C PRO A 20 -10.81 -23.59 -4.22
N THR A 21 -11.41 -23.35 -3.06
CA THR A 21 -12.68 -22.67 -2.95
C THR A 21 -12.54 -21.22 -3.44
N ARG A 22 -13.65 -20.62 -3.91
CA ARG A 22 -13.65 -19.20 -4.30
C ARG A 22 -13.18 -18.27 -3.18
N ALA A 23 -13.39 -18.65 -1.92
CA ALA A 23 -12.97 -17.89 -0.76
C ALA A 23 -11.44 -17.93 -0.58
N GLU A 24 -10.82 -19.09 -0.77
CA GLU A 24 -9.35 -19.24 -0.74
C GLU A 24 -8.70 -18.47 -1.88
N ILE A 25 -9.24 -18.55 -3.09
CA ILE A 25 -8.74 -17.77 -4.24
C ILE A 25 -8.81 -16.25 -3.93
N ALA A 26 -9.92 -15.78 -3.38
CA ALA A 26 -10.08 -14.36 -3.05
C ALA A 26 -9.14 -13.90 -1.92
N PHE A 27 -8.83 -14.80 -0.98
CA PHE A 27 -7.84 -14.55 0.07
C PHE A 27 -6.44 -14.44 -0.52
N ASP A 28 -6.05 -15.39 -1.37
CA ASP A 28 -4.77 -15.42 -2.07
C ASP A 28 -4.57 -14.17 -2.93
N ASP A 29 -5.59 -13.79 -3.71
CA ASP A 29 -5.60 -12.56 -4.51
C ASP A 29 -5.38 -11.31 -3.64
N ALA A 30 -5.95 -11.28 -2.42
CA ALA A 30 -5.75 -10.16 -1.51
C ALA A 30 -4.32 -10.10 -0.99
N ILE A 31 -3.72 -11.24 -0.64
CA ILE A 31 -2.31 -11.34 -0.22
C ILE A 31 -1.37 -10.92 -1.35
N ASP A 32 -1.61 -11.39 -2.57
CA ASP A 32 -0.83 -11.03 -3.74
C ASP A 32 -0.94 -9.54 -4.07
N ARG A 33 -2.12 -8.93 -3.89
CA ARG A 33 -2.28 -7.48 -4.01
C ARG A 33 -1.46 -6.71 -2.98
N PHE A 34 -1.38 -7.18 -1.73
CA PHE A 34 -0.52 -6.54 -0.73
C PHE A 34 0.95 -6.66 -1.10
N LEU A 35 1.40 -7.85 -1.50
CA LEU A 35 2.78 -8.07 -1.97
C LEU A 35 3.12 -7.16 -3.15
N PHE A 36 2.24 -7.09 -4.14
CA PHE A 36 2.43 -6.24 -5.30
C PHE A 36 2.45 -4.75 -4.94
N SER A 37 1.59 -4.30 -4.03
CA SER A 37 1.52 -2.88 -3.64
C SER A 37 2.72 -2.46 -2.79
N LEU A 38 3.19 -3.33 -1.88
CA LEU A 38 4.44 -3.12 -1.15
C LEU A 38 5.65 -3.11 -2.09
N TRP A 39 5.68 -4.02 -3.08
CA TRP A 39 6.72 -4.01 -4.11
C TRP A 39 6.70 -2.71 -4.93
N LYS A 40 5.53 -2.21 -5.34
CA LYS A 40 5.40 -0.92 -6.04
C LYS A 40 6.01 0.23 -5.24
N CYS A 41 5.86 0.25 -3.91
CA CYS A 41 6.48 1.26 -3.05
C CYS A 41 8.01 1.28 -3.14
N THR A 42 8.63 0.18 -3.57
CA THR A 42 10.10 0.10 -3.76
C THR A 42 10.57 0.70 -5.09
N LEU A 43 9.67 0.90 -6.06
CA LEU A 43 10.02 1.38 -7.40
C LEU A 43 10.28 2.90 -7.43
N PRO A 44 11.32 3.36 -8.14
CA PRO A 44 11.75 4.75 -8.12
C PRO A 44 10.72 5.75 -8.67
N ASP A 45 9.92 5.32 -9.64
CA ASP A 45 8.95 6.18 -10.34
C ASP A 45 7.55 6.19 -9.70
N VAL A 46 7.31 5.30 -8.73
CA VAL A 46 6.03 5.25 -8.02
C VAL A 46 6.05 6.26 -6.88
N ASP A 47 5.05 7.13 -6.80
CA ASP A 47 4.90 8.03 -5.67
C ASP A 47 4.56 7.24 -4.39
N ILE A 48 5.57 7.07 -3.54
CA ILE A 48 5.43 6.34 -2.28
C ILE A 48 4.48 7.04 -1.30
N THR A 49 4.32 8.36 -1.41
CA THR A 49 3.39 9.13 -0.56
C THR A 49 1.93 8.88 -0.93
N PHE A 50 1.68 8.33 -2.12
CA PHE A 50 0.37 7.92 -2.59
C PHE A 50 0.13 6.41 -2.42
N GLU A 51 1.06 5.55 -2.83
CA GLU A 51 0.86 4.09 -2.84
C GLU A 51 0.93 3.46 -1.44
N LEU A 52 1.87 3.91 -0.60
CA LEU A 52 2.07 3.36 0.73
C LEU A 52 0.84 3.53 1.65
N PRO A 53 0.21 4.72 1.77
CA PRO A 53 -0.94 4.86 2.65
C PRO A 53 -2.14 4.01 2.20
N LEU A 54 -2.37 3.85 0.89
CA LEU A 54 -3.43 2.95 0.37
C LEU A 54 -3.16 1.49 0.76
N THR A 55 -1.90 1.06 0.66
CA THR A 55 -1.47 -0.29 1.06
C THR A 55 -1.66 -0.50 2.56
N LEU A 56 -1.24 0.47 3.37
CA LEU A 56 -1.36 0.43 4.84
C LEU A 56 -2.83 0.46 5.29
N GLU A 57 -3.67 1.26 4.65
CA GLU A 57 -5.11 1.29 4.91
C GLU A 57 -5.74 -0.08 4.62
N GLY A 58 -5.42 -0.66 3.47
CA GLY A 58 -5.87 -1.99 3.08
C GLY A 58 -5.43 -3.05 4.11
N LEU A 59 -4.15 -3.06 4.47
CA LEU A 59 -3.57 -3.99 5.45
C LEU A 59 -4.25 -3.85 6.82
N ARG A 60 -4.48 -2.61 7.28
CA ARG A 60 -5.14 -2.35 8.57
C ARG A 60 -6.59 -2.82 8.61
N LYS A 61 -7.31 -2.66 7.50
CA LYS A 61 -8.75 -3.00 7.40
C LYS A 61 -8.99 -4.46 7.05
N PHE A 62 -8.01 -5.14 6.46
CA PHE A 62 -8.14 -6.53 6.06
C PHE A 62 -8.38 -7.45 7.25
N ARG A 63 -9.36 -8.34 7.09
CA ARG A 63 -9.69 -9.38 8.06
C ARG A 63 -9.56 -10.72 7.35
N PRO A 64 -8.46 -11.46 7.57
CA PRO A 64 -8.24 -12.72 6.88
C PRO A 64 -9.30 -13.74 7.32
N ALA A 65 -9.89 -14.43 6.35
CA ALA A 65 -10.81 -15.53 6.61
C ALA A 65 -10.05 -16.85 6.89
N PHE A 66 -8.82 -16.95 6.38
CA PHE A 66 -7.93 -18.10 6.49
C PHE A 66 -6.66 -17.72 7.24
N GLN A 67 -6.03 -18.69 7.89
CA GLN A 67 -4.73 -18.49 8.51
C GLN A 67 -3.66 -18.36 7.41
N LEU A 68 -2.79 -17.37 7.55
CA LEU A 68 -1.71 -17.14 6.61
C LEU A 68 -0.60 -18.19 6.81
N ASP A 69 -0.15 -18.82 5.74
CA ASP A 69 0.97 -19.75 5.79
C ASP A 69 2.30 -19.04 6.11
N ALA A 70 3.26 -19.80 6.64
CA ALA A 70 4.54 -19.26 7.09
C ALA A 70 5.36 -18.63 5.94
N GLU A 71 5.30 -19.20 4.74
CA GLU A 71 6.07 -18.72 3.59
C GLU A 71 5.56 -17.35 3.13
N ARG A 72 4.24 -17.21 2.96
CA ARG A 72 3.61 -15.94 2.58
C ARG A 72 3.71 -14.90 3.67
N ARG A 73 3.62 -15.29 4.95
CA ARG A 73 3.91 -14.40 6.09
C ARG A 73 5.31 -13.81 5.96
N ASP A 74 6.32 -14.65 5.78
CA ASP A 74 7.71 -14.20 5.70
C ASP A 74 7.96 -13.33 4.47
N LYS A 75 7.32 -13.66 3.34
CA LYS A 75 7.36 -12.85 2.12
C LYS A 75 6.75 -11.46 2.35
N LEU A 76 5.58 -11.38 2.98
CA LEU A 76 4.95 -10.09 3.33
C LEU A 76 5.81 -9.28 4.29
N VAL A 77 6.37 -9.90 5.33
CA VAL A 77 7.26 -9.21 6.29
C VAL A 77 8.49 -8.62 5.59
N ARG A 78 9.11 -9.36 4.66
CA ARG A 78 10.22 -8.85 3.85
C ARG A 78 9.78 -7.69 2.96
N SER A 79 8.64 -7.81 2.28
CA SER A 79 8.11 -6.72 1.45
C SER A 79 7.78 -5.46 2.25
N ILE A 80 7.31 -5.60 3.49
CA ILE A 80 7.11 -4.47 4.41
C ILE A 80 8.46 -3.82 4.76
N ALA A 81 9.48 -4.62 5.07
CA ALA A 81 10.82 -4.10 5.37
C ALA A 81 11.45 -3.37 4.18
N ASP A 82 11.30 -3.89 2.96
CA ASP A 82 11.78 -3.25 1.74
C ASP A 82 11.05 -1.93 1.48
N ALA A 83 9.72 -1.91 1.65
CA ALA A 83 8.92 -0.70 1.54
C ALA A 83 9.30 0.34 2.61
N ALA A 84 9.60 -0.09 3.85
CA ALA A 84 10.09 0.78 4.91
C ALA A 84 11.45 1.41 4.56
N ALA A 85 12.38 0.61 4.04
CA ALA A 85 13.68 1.11 3.59
C ALA A 85 13.56 2.06 2.40
N ALA A 86 12.61 1.82 1.49
CA ALA A 86 12.28 2.76 0.43
C ALA A 86 11.69 4.07 0.98
N ALA A 87 10.76 3.99 1.93
CA ALA A 87 10.14 5.15 2.59
C ALA A 87 11.18 6.02 3.31
N VAL A 88 12.06 5.42 4.12
CA VAL A 88 13.13 6.15 4.82
C VAL A 88 14.05 6.90 3.85
N ARG A 89 14.34 6.32 2.68
CA ARG A 89 15.25 6.92 1.69
C ARG A 89 14.58 7.99 0.83
N ARG A 90 13.29 7.84 0.53
CA ARG A 90 12.60 8.62 -0.52
C ARG A 90 11.63 9.65 0.03
N LEU A 91 11.14 9.48 1.25
CA LEU A 91 10.29 10.48 1.89
C LEU A 91 11.10 11.76 2.18
N PRO A 92 10.43 12.92 2.22
CA PRO A 92 11.10 14.19 2.49
C PRO A 92 11.86 14.15 3.83
N PRO A 93 12.97 14.90 3.96
CA PRO A 93 13.77 14.95 5.19
C PRO A 93 13.02 15.41 6.45
N THR A 94 11.83 15.99 6.28
CA THR A 94 10.95 16.38 7.39
C THR A 94 10.35 15.17 8.10
N TYR A 95 10.32 14.00 7.47
CA TYR A 95 9.88 12.77 8.12
C TYR A 95 10.97 12.22 9.04
N ASN A 96 10.58 11.86 10.26
CA ASN A 96 11.46 11.16 11.19
C ASN A 96 11.61 9.68 10.74
N PRO A 97 12.82 9.22 10.37
CA PRO A 97 13.05 7.82 9.98
C PRO A 97 12.63 6.81 11.06
N GLY A 98 12.82 7.16 12.33
CA GLY A 98 12.43 6.31 13.46
C GLY A 98 10.92 6.09 13.53
N MET A 99 10.11 7.11 13.21
CA MET A 99 8.65 6.98 13.17
C MET A 99 8.21 6.04 12.04
N ILE A 100 8.81 6.17 10.85
CA ILE A 100 8.54 5.28 9.72
C ILE A 100 8.85 3.83 10.11
N ILE A 101 10.02 3.57 10.70
CA ILE A 101 10.42 2.22 11.12
C ILE A 101 9.43 1.66 12.14
N VAL A 102 9.07 2.42 13.17
CA VAL A 102 8.11 1.98 14.20
C VAL A 102 6.75 1.63 13.59
N CYS A 103 6.21 2.49 12.73
CA CYS A 103 4.91 2.27 12.09
C CYS A 103 4.94 1.10 11.10
N MET A 104 6.04 0.90 10.37
CA MET A 104 6.19 -0.23 9.46
C MET A 104 6.42 -1.55 10.21
N SER A 105 7.15 -1.53 11.33
CA SER A 105 7.25 -2.68 12.24
C SER A 105 5.90 -3.01 12.88
N ALA A 106 5.04 -2.02 13.13
CA ALA A 106 3.67 -2.30 13.57
C ALA A 106 2.86 -3.02 12.48
N ALA A 107 3.10 -2.74 11.19
CA ALA A 107 2.45 -3.48 10.10
C ALA A 107 2.87 -4.96 10.07
N THR A 108 4.11 -5.29 10.42
CA THR A 108 4.55 -6.70 10.50
C THR A 108 3.86 -7.45 11.65
N ILE A 109 3.56 -6.78 12.76
CA ILE A 109 2.75 -7.36 13.86
C ILE A 109 1.36 -7.76 13.36
N ILE A 110 0.73 -6.94 12.51
CA ILE A 110 -0.59 -7.26 11.94
C ILE A 110 -0.51 -8.51 11.06
N VAL A 111 0.51 -8.61 10.18
CA VAL A 111 0.72 -9.78 9.33
C VAL A 111 1.02 -11.03 10.15
N GLN A 112 1.83 -10.91 11.20
CA GLN A 112 2.15 -12.04 12.07
C GLN A 112 0.91 -12.53 12.82
N HIS A 113 0.05 -11.62 13.28
CA HIS A 113 -1.23 -11.98 13.89
C HIS A 113 -2.13 -12.80 12.96
N TRP A 114 -2.07 -12.59 11.64
CA TRP A 114 -2.83 -13.38 10.66
C TRP A 114 -2.31 -14.82 10.51
N ALA A 115 -1.03 -15.04 10.80
CA ALA A 115 -0.40 -16.35 10.76
C ALA A 115 -0.45 -17.09 12.10
N GLU A 116 -0.65 -16.38 13.21
CA GLU A 116 -0.79 -16.97 14.55
C GLU A 116 -2.12 -17.70 14.70
N ASP A 117 -2.11 -18.83 15.41
CA ASP A 117 -3.33 -19.53 15.82
C ASP A 117 -3.96 -18.91 17.10
N ASN A 118 -5.15 -19.37 17.50
CA ASN A 118 -5.83 -18.84 18.69
C ASN A 118 -5.02 -18.97 20.01
N PRO A 119 -4.38 -20.12 20.33
CA PRO A 119 -3.58 -20.22 21.54
C PRO A 119 -2.32 -19.34 21.50
N GLU A 120 -1.62 -19.22 20.36
CA GLU A 120 -0.49 -18.30 20.21
C GLU A 120 -0.93 -16.85 20.47
N ARG A 121 -2.05 -16.44 19.87
CA ARG A 121 -2.63 -15.10 20.07
C ARG A 121 -2.93 -14.80 21.54
N ALA A 122 -3.40 -15.78 22.30
CA ALA A 122 -3.74 -15.62 23.71
C ALA A 122 -2.52 -15.42 24.62
N THR A 123 -1.31 -15.76 24.16
CA THR A 123 -0.07 -15.49 24.91
C THR A 123 0.38 -14.03 24.84
N HIS A 124 -0.19 -13.25 23.91
CA HIS A 124 0.19 -11.87 23.69
C HIS A 124 -0.66 -10.88 24.51
N HIS A 125 -0.14 -9.66 24.67
CA HIS A 125 -0.87 -8.61 25.35
C HIS A 125 -2.19 -8.27 24.61
N PRO A 126 -3.33 -8.11 25.32
CA PRO A 126 -4.64 -7.92 24.70
C PRO A 126 -4.74 -6.75 23.72
N HIS A 127 -3.96 -5.68 23.94
CA HIS A 127 -3.97 -4.47 23.11
C HIS A 127 -2.93 -4.46 21.98
N ARG A 128 -2.13 -5.53 21.83
CA ARG A 128 -1.03 -5.58 20.84
C ARG A 128 -1.51 -5.26 19.43
N ILE A 129 -2.66 -5.81 19.02
CA ILE A 129 -3.17 -5.64 17.66
C ILE A 129 -3.84 -4.27 17.45
N GLU A 130 -4.54 -3.75 18.46
CA GLU A 130 -5.12 -2.41 18.46
C GLU A 130 -4.03 -1.34 18.37
N ASP A 131 -2.98 -1.47 19.17
CA ASP A 131 -1.85 -0.55 19.17
C ASP A 131 -1.11 -0.59 17.82
N ALA A 132 -0.86 -1.78 17.29
CA ALA A 132 -0.25 -1.94 15.98
C ALA A 132 -1.08 -1.27 14.87
N ARG A 133 -2.40 -1.46 14.87
CA ARG A 133 -3.30 -0.80 13.94
C ARG A 133 -3.30 0.72 14.11
N MET A 134 -3.13 1.23 15.33
CA MET A 134 -3.04 2.67 15.57
C MET A 134 -1.75 3.26 14.98
N TYR A 135 -0.61 2.62 15.21
CA TYR A 135 0.67 3.06 14.61
C TYR A 135 0.61 3.08 13.08
N VAL A 136 0.06 2.04 12.46
CA VAL A 136 -0.13 1.99 11.00
C VAL A 136 -1.04 3.13 10.53
N LYS A 137 -2.14 3.39 11.25
CA LYS A 137 -3.08 4.48 10.94
C LYS A 137 -2.45 5.88 11.07
N MET A 138 -1.51 6.07 11.99
CA MET A 138 -0.78 7.33 12.13
C MET A 138 0.05 7.61 10.88
N LEU A 139 0.86 6.65 10.43
CA LEU A 139 1.67 6.79 9.22
C LEU A 139 0.80 6.95 7.96
N GLU A 140 -0.28 6.15 7.84
CA GLU A 140 -1.30 6.28 6.78
C GLU A 140 -1.81 7.73 6.66
N ARG A 141 -2.24 8.32 7.78
CA ARG A 141 -2.79 9.69 7.80
C ARG A 141 -1.75 10.75 7.48
N ASP A 142 -0.55 10.62 8.01
CA ASP A 142 0.52 11.59 7.76
C ASP A 142 0.91 11.61 6.27
N LEU A 143 1.00 10.44 5.65
CA LEU A 143 1.28 10.31 4.21
C LEU A 143 0.15 10.87 3.35
N HIS A 144 -1.12 10.58 3.70
CA HIS A 144 -2.26 11.19 3.03
C HIS A 144 -2.25 12.73 3.13
N ASN A 145 -2.04 13.27 4.33
CA ASN A 145 -1.96 14.72 4.54
C ASN A 145 -0.84 15.35 3.71
N PHE A 146 0.29 14.65 3.59
CA PHE A 146 1.40 15.12 2.77
C PHE A 146 1.04 15.15 1.28
N CYS A 147 0.45 14.07 0.76
CA CYS A 147 -0.01 13.98 -0.62
C CYS A 147 -1.05 15.07 -0.94
N ASP A 148 -2.05 15.25 -0.07
CA ASP A 148 -3.09 16.27 -0.22
C ASP A 148 -2.51 17.68 -0.22
N TYR A 149 -1.55 17.95 0.68
CA TYR A 149 -0.87 19.24 0.73
C TYR A 149 -0.06 19.51 -0.54
N ALA A 150 0.69 18.53 -1.04
CA ALA A 150 1.45 18.65 -2.29
C ALA A 150 0.53 18.99 -3.47
N TRP A 151 -0.62 18.31 -3.56
CA TRP A 151 -1.62 18.58 -4.57
C TRP A 151 -2.23 20.00 -4.46
N LEU A 152 -2.51 20.47 -3.25
CA LEU A 152 -2.97 21.84 -3.01
C LEU A 152 -1.94 22.89 -3.45
N GLN A 153 -0.65 22.65 -3.18
CA GLN A 153 0.43 23.54 -3.63
C GLN A 153 0.52 23.57 -5.16
N GLN A 154 0.42 22.42 -5.82
CA GLN A 154 0.40 22.34 -7.28
C GLN A 154 -0.76 23.16 -7.87
N ARG A 155 -1.97 23.02 -7.32
CA ARG A 155 -3.13 23.81 -7.76
C ARG A 155 -2.97 25.30 -7.51
N LYS A 156 -2.35 25.70 -6.39
CA LYS A 156 -2.06 27.11 -6.11
C LYS A 156 -1.09 27.68 -7.15
N ALA A 157 -0.02 26.96 -7.47
CA ALA A 157 0.95 27.36 -8.48
C ALA A 157 0.32 27.45 -9.88
N GLN A 158 -0.57 26.52 -10.22
CA GLN A 158 -1.31 26.57 -11.49
C GLN A 158 -2.19 27.82 -11.58
N ARG A 159 -2.97 28.13 -10.54
CA ARG A 159 -3.78 29.36 -10.49
C ARG A 159 -2.93 30.62 -10.62
N GLN A 160 -1.77 30.67 -9.97
CA GLN A 160 -0.85 31.80 -10.11
C GLN A 160 -0.34 31.97 -11.55
N ARG A 161 0.00 30.86 -12.22
CA ARG A 161 0.40 30.89 -13.64
C ARG A 161 -0.73 31.36 -14.54
N GLU A 162 -1.96 30.94 -14.28
CA GLU A 162 -3.16 31.38 -15.01
C GLU A 162 -3.40 32.88 -14.84
N VAL A 163 -3.29 33.41 -13.61
CA VAL A 163 -3.42 34.85 -13.34
C VAL A 163 -2.31 35.67 -14.00
N VAL A 164 -1.05 35.22 -13.93
CA VAL A 164 0.06 35.91 -14.61
C VAL A 164 -0.14 35.87 -16.12
N ARG A 165 -0.57 34.73 -16.67
CA ARG A 165 -0.89 34.63 -18.10
C ARG A 165 -2.02 35.59 -18.48
N SER A 166 -3.09 35.68 -17.68
CA SER A 166 -4.20 36.59 -17.97
C SER A 166 -3.81 38.07 -17.92
N MET A 167 -2.89 38.45 -17.02
CA MET A 167 -2.31 39.80 -16.98
C MET A 167 -1.43 40.11 -18.20
N LEU A 168 -0.68 39.13 -18.70
CA LEU A 168 0.19 39.29 -19.87
C LEU A 168 -0.57 39.27 -21.21
N THR A 169 -1.72 38.60 -21.27
CA THR A 169 -2.58 38.55 -22.47
C THR A 169 -3.70 39.59 -22.45
N ALA A 170 -3.85 40.37 -21.38
CA ALA A 170 -4.74 41.51 -21.38
C ALA A 170 -4.18 42.54 -22.38
N PRO A 171 -4.94 42.94 -23.42
CA PRO A 171 -4.48 44.00 -24.30
C PRO A 171 -4.30 45.27 -23.48
N ASP A 172 -3.24 46.03 -23.74
CA ASP A 172 -2.96 47.33 -23.13
C ASP A 172 -4.18 48.26 -23.27
N GLY A 173 -5.08 48.19 -22.28
CA GLY A 173 -6.32 48.94 -22.20
C GLY A 173 -6.31 49.86 -20.99
N PHE A 174 -5.17 50.51 -20.73
CA PHE A 174 -5.09 51.68 -19.86
C PHE A 174 -5.03 52.93 -20.76
N GLY A 175 -6.21 53.51 -21.01
CA GLY A 175 -6.46 54.66 -21.89
C GLY A 175 -7.49 54.27 -22.94
N VAL A 176 -8.70 54.82 -23.00
CA VAL A 176 -9.02 56.24 -23.07
C VAL A 176 -10.40 56.49 -22.46
N ASP A 177 -10.53 57.65 -21.81
CA ASP A 177 -11.74 58.29 -21.32
C ASP A 177 -13.01 58.05 -22.14
N GLN A 178 -14.11 57.70 -21.45
CA GLN A 178 -15.43 58.28 -21.72
C GLN A 178 -16.12 58.57 -20.38
N VAL A 179 -15.61 59.60 -19.70
CA VAL A 179 -16.45 60.49 -18.89
C VAL A 179 -16.71 61.71 -19.78
N ALA A 180 -17.87 61.78 -20.42
CA ALA A 180 -18.42 63.04 -20.91
C ALA A 180 -19.93 62.91 -21.20
N ALA A 181 -20.68 63.66 -20.39
CA ALA A 181 -21.99 64.29 -20.62
C ALA A 181 -23.20 63.42 -21.00
#